data_AF-A0AA35UKK1-F1
#
_entry.id   AF-A0AA35UKK1-F1
#
_cell.length_a   1.000
_cell.length_b   1.000
_cell.length_c   1.000
_cell.angle_alpha   90.00
_cell.angle_beta   90.00
_cell.angle_gamma   90.00
#
_symmetry.space_group_name_H-M   'P 1'
#
loop_
_entity.id
_entity.type
_entity.pdbx_description
1 polymer ?
#
loop_
_entity_poly.entity_id
_entity_poly.type
_entity_poly.pdbx_seq_one_letter_code
_entity_poly.pdbx_strand_id
1 'polypeptide(L)'
;MAGISRTACANARLNFVTLDLGPVSEIEQRQKLETEIDRDRFTRIDRALLAQAQDGSLDMRPGSDVASSDLVDRRLCLSRLTKLERMGLASQTEPGRWTLDDRLEERLRNLGERDEITRQMHRALKARDKGTAPTRDPAHFRFHGEVPEKPVTGRLVDRHLTDELGEKLSLVVAGIDGRVHHLRGFDPAQMEDIPRSAIVEIAAAPVLDKPRPSDRAILAHTEDGIYRPSTHLEQMQLDRWNLKGTPEDLIKGHVRRLEALRRAGIVERFEADRWRIPEDFQKKAIAYDAARAPKATVRLLSAFDLEVQIGSDGATWLDRRLVAGTRRDDDRVEAGFGGEVGDALARRQKALIDRGDASLTPEGVVRYRRNLLATLEGREVERVGQVMAEKRGKLWRPLDRFETIQGTLKGPVDLASGRFAVLESGHEFSLVPWRPEIGKQRQKEMAISMDEHGGISWELGRGRGLGL
;
A
#
# COMPACT_ATOMS: atom_id res chain seq x y z
N MET A 1 -59.57 13.15 7.87
CA MET A 1 -58.29 13.88 7.72
C MET A 1 -57.59 13.35 6.48
N ALA A 2 -57.77 14.01 5.34
CA ALA A 2 -57.02 13.69 4.12
C ALA A 2 -55.68 14.43 4.19
N GLY A 3 -54.59 13.69 4.44
CA GLY A 3 -53.24 14.24 4.30
C GLY A 3 -52.92 14.39 2.81
N ILE A 4 -52.55 15.60 2.38
CA ILE A 4 -52.05 15.85 1.03
C ILE A 4 -50.77 15.02 0.87
N SER A 5 -50.84 13.94 0.09
CA SER A 5 -49.71 13.07 -0.18
C SER A 5 -48.77 13.79 -1.15
N ARG A 6 -47.71 14.42 -0.60
CA ARG A 6 -46.68 15.10 -1.41
C ARG A 6 -45.83 14.08 -2.17
N THR A 7 -45.36 14.46 -3.34
CA THR A 7 -44.49 13.60 -4.17
C THR A 7 -43.08 13.43 -3.55
N ALA A 8 -42.39 12.31 -3.78
CA ALA A 8 -41.01 12.10 -3.32
C ALA A 8 -40.10 13.29 -3.62
N CYS A 9 -40.12 13.81 -4.85
CA CYS A 9 -39.24 14.91 -5.23
C CYS A 9 -39.57 16.23 -4.54
N ALA A 10 -40.83 16.47 -4.13
CA ALA A 10 -41.17 17.62 -3.29
C ALA A 10 -40.54 17.50 -1.89
N ASN A 11 -40.45 16.29 -1.33
CA ASN A 11 -39.71 16.05 -0.08
C ASN A 11 -38.18 16.15 -0.26
N ALA A 12 -37.65 15.79 -1.44
CA ALA A 12 -36.23 15.99 -1.76
C ALA A 12 -35.83 17.48 -1.77
N ARG A 13 -36.73 18.36 -2.24
CA ARG A 13 -36.58 19.83 -2.20
C ARG A 13 -36.54 20.39 -0.78
N LEU A 14 -37.26 19.82 0.18
CA LEU A 14 -37.30 20.37 1.54
C LEU A 14 -36.03 20.07 2.36
N ASN A 15 -35.15 19.18 1.88
CA ASN A 15 -33.94 18.74 2.57
C ASN A 15 -32.67 19.57 2.25
N PHE A 16 -32.81 20.83 1.82
CA PHE A 16 -31.66 21.74 1.74
C PHE A 16 -31.34 22.31 3.13
N VAL A 17 -30.15 21.98 3.65
CA VAL A 17 -29.64 22.55 4.89
C VAL A 17 -29.21 24.01 4.65
N THR A 18 -29.85 24.94 5.36
CA THR A 18 -29.62 26.39 5.36
C THR A 18 -28.56 26.79 6.39
N LEU A 19 -27.40 26.14 6.38
CA LEU A 19 -26.26 26.55 7.21
C LEU A 19 -25.33 27.41 6.34
N ASP A 20 -25.43 28.73 6.55
CA ASP A 20 -24.47 29.79 6.20
C ASP A 20 -24.66 30.67 4.94
N LEU A 21 -25.68 30.49 4.07
CA LEU A 21 -25.83 31.32 2.85
C LEU A 21 -27.21 31.98 2.60
N GLY A 22 -28.09 32.07 3.61
CA GLY A 22 -29.44 32.64 3.44
C GLY A 22 -30.43 31.69 2.73
N PRO A 23 -31.71 32.07 2.58
CA PRO A 23 -32.73 31.20 2.01
C PRO A 23 -32.47 30.94 0.52
N VAL A 24 -32.19 29.68 0.16
CA VAL A 24 -32.06 29.25 -1.24
C VAL A 24 -33.45 29.28 -1.88
N SER A 25 -33.60 30.01 -2.99
CA SER A 25 -34.89 30.14 -3.68
C SER A 25 -35.38 28.80 -4.24
N GLU A 26 -36.70 28.63 -4.38
CA GLU A 26 -37.30 27.41 -4.96
C GLU A 26 -36.77 27.12 -6.38
N ILE A 27 -36.46 28.16 -7.15
CA ILE A 27 -35.90 28.04 -8.50
C ILE A 27 -34.49 27.44 -8.46
N GLU A 28 -33.63 27.91 -7.55
CA GLU A 28 -32.27 27.38 -7.39
C GLU A 28 -32.26 25.95 -6.85
N GLN A 29 -33.17 25.62 -5.91
CA GLN A 29 -33.33 24.26 -5.42
C GLN A 29 -33.73 23.31 -6.55
N ARG A 30 -34.64 23.75 -7.44
CA ARG A 30 -35.04 22.99 -8.61
C ARG A 30 -33.89 22.76 -9.58
N GLN A 31 -33.15 23.81 -9.95
CA GLN A 31 -32.00 23.68 -10.85
C GLN A 31 -30.96 22.69 -10.30
N LYS A 32 -30.72 22.72 -8.98
CA LYS A 32 -29.82 21.76 -8.32
C LYS A 32 -30.32 20.31 -8.48
N LEU A 33 -31.61 20.05 -8.33
CA LEU A 33 -32.20 18.71 -8.53
C LEU A 33 -32.21 18.29 -10.00
N GLU A 34 -32.43 19.20 -10.94
CA GLU A 34 -32.33 18.92 -12.38
C GLU A 34 -30.93 18.40 -12.72
N THR A 35 -29.86 18.97 -12.14
CA THR A 35 -28.49 18.46 -12.33
C THR A 35 -28.21 17.11 -11.69
N GLU A 36 -29.09 16.61 -10.80
CA GLU A 36 -28.94 15.32 -10.13
C GLU A 36 -29.49 14.15 -10.98
N ILE A 37 -30.39 14.41 -11.93
CA ILE A 37 -31.05 13.38 -12.76
C ILE A 37 -30.03 12.49 -13.48
N ASP A 38 -29.03 13.10 -14.11
CA ASP A 38 -28.05 12.38 -14.95
C ASP A 38 -26.83 11.86 -14.18
N ARG A 39 -26.75 12.10 -12.85
CA ARG A 39 -25.56 11.74 -12.07
C ARG A 39 -25.55 10.27 -11.71
N ASP A 40 -24.48 9.57 -12.02
CA ASP A 40 -24.28 8.16 -11.65
C ASP A 40 -23.81 8.01 -10.19
N ARG A 41 -24.56 8.59 -9.24
CA ARG A 41 -24.33 8.50 -7.79
C ARG A 41 -25.62 8.59 -6.99
N PHE A 42 -25.58 8.30 -5.69
CA PHE A 42 -26.74 8.48 -4.81
C PHE A 42 -27.05 9.97 -4.62
N THR A 43 -28.29 10.35 -4.93
CA THR A 43 -28.76 11.73 -4.95
C THR A 43 -29.90 11.97 -3.96
N ARG A 44 -30.34 13.23 -3.84
CA ARG A 44 -31.50 13.55 -2.99
C ARG A 44 -32.79 12.97 -3.57
N ILE A 45 -32.88 12.89 -4.91
CA ILE A 45 -34.01 12.26 -5.60
C ILE A 45 -34.09 10.79 -5.21
N ASP A 46 -32.97 10.05 -5.24
CA ASP A 46 -32.93 8.63 -4.90
C ASP A 46 -33.34 8.37 -3.44
N ARG A 47 -32.87 9.19 -2.49
CA ARG A 47 -33.29 9.12 -1.09
C ARG A 47 -34.79 9.29 -0.92
N ALA A 48 -35.38 10.23 -1.66
CA ALA A 48 -36.80 10.48 -1.57
C ALA A 48 -37.64 9.39 -2.25
N LEU A 49 -37.16 8.81 -3.35
CA LEU A 49 -37.77 7.65 -3.98
C LEU A 49 -37.79 6.45 -3.02
N LEU A 50 -36.67 6.16 -2.35
CA LEU A 50 -36.59 5.09 -1.34
C LEU A 50 -37.48 5.34 -0.13
N ALA A 51 -37.56 6.58 0.35
CA ALA A 51 -38.43 6.93 1.47
C ALA A 51 -39.93 6.77 1.15
N GLN A 52 -40.31 6.86 -0.12
CA GLN A 52 -41.69 6.70 -0.59
C GLN A 52 -42.01 5.26 -1.02
N ALA A 53 -41.00 4.47 -1.37
CA ALA A 53 -41.19 3.08 -1.78
C ALA A 53 -41.77 2.23 -0.64
N GLN A 54 -42.75 1.39 -0.97
CA GLN A 54 -43.32 0.39 -0.08
C GLN A 54 -42.93 -0.98 -0.62
N ASP A 55 -42.22 -1.80 0.17
CA ASP A 55 -41.71 -3.11 -0.24
C ASP A 55 -40.96 -3.06 -1.59
N GLY A 56 -40.10 -2.06 -1.78
CA GLY A 56 -39.32 -1.86 -3.01
C GLY A 56 -40.14 -1.36 -4.21
N SER A 57 -41.45 -1.14 -4.06
CA SER A 57 -42.35 -0.70 -5.12
C SER A 57 -42.80 0.75 -4.94
N LEU A 58 -42.94 1.46 -6.04
CA LEU A 58 -43.32 2.87 -6.10
C LEU A 58 -44.43 3.07 -7.13
N ASP A 59 -45.56 3.63 -6.71
CA ASP A 59 -46.64 4.03 -7.62
C ASP A 59 -46.51 5.52 -7.96
N MET A 60 -46.19 5.80 -9.21
CA MET A 60 -46.02 7.12 -9.79
C MET A 60 -47.14 7.44 -10.78
N ARG A 61 -48.33 6.83 -10.67
CA ARG A 61 -49.51 7.15 -11.49
C ARG A 61 -50.20 8.46 -11.04
N PRO A 62 -50.98 9.14 -11.91
CA PRO A 62 -51.64 10.39 -11.57
C PRO A 62 -52.93 10.19 -10.76
N GLY A 63 -53.11 10.95 -9.67
CA GLY A 63 -54.37 11.13 -8.92
C GLY A 63 -54.12 11.34 -7.42
N SER A 64 -54.62 12.34 -6.69
CA SER A 64 -55.60 13.42 -6.92
C SER A 64 -55.13 14.67 -6.14
N ASP A 65 -55.54 15.88 -6.55
CA ASP A 65 -55.22 17.17 -5.90
C ASP A 65 -53.71 17.50 -5.76
N VAL A 66 -52.97 17.32 -6.86
CA VAL A 66 -51.52 17.53 -6.91
C VAL A 66 -51.23 18.97 -7.38
N ALA A 67 -50.58 19.78 -6.55
CA ALA A 67 -50.24 21.16 -6.90
C ALA A 67 -49.30 21.22 -8.12
N SER A 68 -49.28 22.35 -8.85
CA SER A 68 -48.42 22.50 -10.04
C SER A 68 -46.93 22.26 -9.74
N SER A 69 -46.46 22.58 -8.54
CA SER A 69 -45.09 22.29 -8.09
C SER A 69 -44.80 20.79 -8.02
N ASP A 70 -45.76 19.99 -7.54
CA ASP A 70 -45.63 18.54 -7.40
C ASP A 70 -45.62 17.81 -8.75
N LEU A 71 -46.27 18.36 -9.79
CA LEU A 71 -46.19 17.82 -11.16
C LEU A 71 -44.78 17.95 -11.75
N VAL A 72 -44.13 19.10 -11.50
CA VAL A 72 -42.75 19.34 -11.92
C VAL A 72 -41.79 18.43 -11.15
N ASP A 73 -41.99 18.27 -9.86
CA ASP A 73 -41.21 17.35 -9.02
C ASP A 73 -41.38 15.89 -9.43
N ARG A 74 -42.60 15.46 -9.72
CA ARG A 74 -42.86 14.13 -10.27
C ARG A 74 -42.15 13.90 -11.59
N ARG A 75 -42.04 14.91 -12.47
CA ARG A 75 -41.28 14.81 -13.71
C ARG A 75 -39.78 14.58 -13.44
N LEU A 76 -39.19 15.22 -12.44
CA LEU A 76 -37.80 14.98 -12.04
C LEU A 76 -37.60 13.53 -11.59
N CYS A 77 -38.51 13.05 -10.74
CA CYS A 77 -38.49 11.67 -10.23
C CYS A 77 -38.67 10.63 -11.35
N LEU A 78 -39.62 10.83 -12.29
CA LEU A 78 -39.80 9.95 -13.45
C LEU A 78 -38.58 9.95 -14.38
N SER A 79 -37.96 11.11 -14.58
CA SER A 79 -36.74 11.24 -15.39
C SER A 79 -35.58 10.48 -14.73
N ARG A 80 -35.44 10.61 -13.39
CA ARG A 80 -34.45 9.85 -12.62
C ARG A 80 -34.73 8.34 -12.67
N LEU A 81 -35.98 7.90 -12.49
CA LEU A 81 -36.37 6.49 -12.58
C LEU A 81 -36.05 5.89 -13.96
N THR A 82 -36.29 6.64 -15.03
CA THR A 82 -35.93 6.23 -16.41
C THR A 82 -34.41 6.05 -16.57
N LYS A 83 -33.62 6.92 -15.94
CA LYS A 83 -32.16 6.78 -15.90
C LYS A 83 -31.74 5.55 -15.08
N LEU A 84 -32.33 5.35 -13.91
CA LEU A 84 -32.07 4.17 -13.06
C LEU A 84 -32.45 2.86 -13.79
N GLU A 85 -33.51 2.86 -14.59
CA GLU A 85 -33.90 1.72 -15.41
C GLU A 85 -32.87 1.38 -16.48
N ARG A 86 -32.32 2.38 -17.18
CA ARG A 86 -31.20 2.17 -18.13
C ARG A 86 -29.95 1.62 -17.45
N MET A 87 -29.79 1.86 -16.14
CA MET A 87 -28.70 1.33 -15.32
C MET A 87 -29.02 -0.04 -14.70
N GLY A 88 -30.22 -0.58 -14.92
CA GLY A 88 -30.69 -1.82 -14.30
C GLY A 88 -30.85 -1.72 -12.79
N LEU A 89 -31.22 -0.55 -12.30
CA LEU A 89 -31.43 -0.21 -10.88
C LEU A 89 -32.91 0.06 -10.52
N ALA A 90 -33.76 0.15 -11.54
CA ALA A 90 -35.21 0.21 -11.41
C ALA A 90 -35.83 -0.52 -12.60
N SER A 91 -37.08 -0.96 -12.46
CA SER A 91 -37.85 -1.54 -13.57
C SER A 91 -39.28 -1.04 -13.53
N GLN A 92 -39.83 -0.72 -14.71
CA GLN A 92 -41.25 -0.43 -14.82
C GLN A 92 -42.05 -1.73 -15.01
N THR A 93 -42.77 -2.15 -13.97
CA THR A 93 -43.59 -3.37 -14.00
C THR A 93 -44.95 -3.12 -14.65
N GLU A 94 -45.54 -1.95 -14.41
CA GLU A 94 -46.76 -1.46 -15.06
C GLU A 94 -46.59 0.03 -15.40
N PRO A 95 -47.36 0.60 -16.35
CA PRO A 95 -47.31 2.03 -16.62
C PRO A 95 -47.49 2.87 -15.34
N GLY A 96 -46.41 3.54 -14.94
CA GLY A 96 -46.36 4.34 -13.72
C GLY A 96 -46.06 3.59 -12.42
N ARG A 97 -45.98 2.24 -12.41
CA ARG A 97 -45.52 1.45 -11.26
C ARG A 97 -44.08 1.01 -11.48
N TRP A 98 -43.22 1.33 -10.52
CA TRP A 98 -41.79 1.06 -10.57
C TRP A 98 -41.38 0.15 -9.42
N THR A 99 -40.43 -0.74 -9.68
CA THR A 99 -39.75 -1.54 -8.67
C THR A 99 -38.29 -1.09 -8.63
N LEU A 100 -37.79 -0.78 -7.44
CA LEU A 100 -36.39 -0.38 -7.22
C LEU A 100 -35.55 -1.60 -6.84
N ASP A 101 -34.28 -1.61 -7.23
CA ASP A 101 -33.31 -2.61 -6.79
C ASP A 101 -33.12 -2.54 -5.25
N ASP A 102 -33.15 -3.69 -4.57
CA ASP A 102 -33.00 -3.76 -3.10
C ASP A 102 -31.66 -3.20 -2.59
N ARG A 103 -30.65 -3.14 -3.47
CA ARG A 103 -29.32 -2.58 -3.22
C ARG A 103 -29.10 -1.25 -3.96
N LEU A 104 -30.17 -0.56 -4.36
CA LEU A 104 -30.11 0.72 -5.09
C LEU A 104 -29.14 1.71 -4.45
N GLU A 105 -29.31 1.98 -3.15
CA GLU A 105 -28.48 2.96 -2.43
C GLU A 105 -27.01 2.54 -2.43
N GLU A 106 -26.72 1.29 -2.09
CA GLU A 106 -25.36 0.74 -2.06
C GLU A 106 -24.69 0.85 -3.45
N ARG A 107 -25.38 0.41 -4.50
CA ARG A 107 -24.87 0.42 -5.88
C ARG A 107 -24.61 1.86 -6.36
N LEU A 108 -25.51 2.80 -6.09
CA LEU A 108 -25.34 4.21 -6.46
C LEU A 108 -24.24 4.90 -5.64
N ARG A 109 -24.08 4.58 -4.35
CA ARG A 109 -22.96 5.09 -3.55
C ARG A 109 -21.62 4.59 -4.09
N ASN A 110 -21.54 3.30 -4.42
CA ASN A 110 -20.34 2.69 -5.01
C ASN A 110 -19.97 3.32 -6.37
N LEU A 111 -20.96 3.62 -7.22
CA LEU A 111 -20.72 4.33 -8.48
C LEU A 111 -20.21 5.75 -8.27
N GLY A 112 -20.83 6.50 -7.34
CA GLY A 112 -20.40 7.86 -7.01
C GLY A 112 -19.00 7.93 -6.42
N GLU A 113 -18.65 6.96 -5.57
CA GLU A 113 -17.30 6.84 -5.01
C GLU A 113 -16.26 6.53 -6.10
N ARG A 114 -16.57 5.62 -7.02
CA ARG A 114 -15.70 5.32 -8.17
C ARG A 114 -15.48 6.53 -9.06
N ASP A 115 -16.51 7.32 -9.34
CA ASP A 115 -16.41 8.55 -10.12
C ASP A 115 -15.51 9.59 -9.41
N GLU A 116 -15.67 9.76 -8.09
CA GLU A 116 -14.80 10.68 -7.34
C GLU A 116 -13.33 10.23 -7.33
N ILE A 117 -13.08 8.93 -7.13
CA ILE A 117 -11.72 8.39 -7.19
C ILE A 117 -11.14 8.56 -8.59
N THR A 118 -11.92 8.32 -9.64
CA THR A 118 -11.48 8.55 -11.03
C THR A 118 -11.08 10.00 -11.25
N ARG A 119 -11.90 10.96 -10.78
CA ARG A 119 -11.55 12.38 -10.82
C ARG A 119 -10.27 12.67 -10.05
N GLN A 120 -10.11 12.10 -8.86
CA GLN A 120 -8.90 12.26 -8.06
C GLN A 120 -7.66 11.72 -8.79
N MET A 121 -7.74 10.53 -9.37
CA MET A 121 -6.66 9.93 -10.16
C MET A 121 -6.29 10.80 -11.36
N HIS A 122 -7.27 11.34 -12.08
CA HIS A 122 -7.02 12.30 -13.17
C HIS A 122 -6.31 13.55 -12.68
N ARG A 123 -6.73 14.12 -11.54
CA ARG A 123 -6.05 15.28 -10.95
C ARG A 123 -4.60 14.94 -10.59
N ALA A 124 -4.35 13.81 -9.95
CA ALA A 124 -3.02 13.38 -9.55
C ALA A 124 -2.08 13.14 -10.76
N LEU A 125 -2.58 12.48 -11.81
CA LEU A 125 -1.83 12.26 -13.04
C LEU A 125 -1.51 13.58 -13.76
N LYS A 126 -2.50 14.48 -13.91
CA LYS A 126 -2.29 15.79 -14.53
C LYS A 126 -1.29 16.64 -13.77
N ALA A 127 -1.36 16.65 -12.44
CA ALA A 127 -0.42 17.39 -11.60
C ALA A 127 1.03 16.90 -11.82
N ARG A 128 1.22 15.58 -11.95
CA ARG A 128 2.52 14.99 -12.24
C ARG A 128 3.05 15.38 -13.62
N ASP A 129 2.23 15.22 -14.65
CA ASP A 129 2.64 15.44 -16.04
C ASP A 129 2.64 16.93 -16.42
N LYS A 130 2.66 17.84 -15.42
CA LYS A 130 2.61 19.29 -15.61
C LYS A 130 1.48 19.74 -16.54
N GLY A 131 0.35 19.04 -16.50
CA GLY A 131 -0.83 19.30 -17.33
C GLY A 131 -0.74 18.81 -18.79
N THR A 132 0.35 18.17 -19.21
CA THR A 132 0.57 17.76 -20.60
C THR A 132 -0.02 16.40 -20.96
N ALA A 133 -0.30 15.54 -19.97
CA ALA A 133 -0.81 14.21 -20.25
C ALA A 133 -2.28 14.22 -20.71
N PRO A 134 -2.61 13.45 -21.76
CA PRO A 134 -3.99 13.28 -22.18
C PRO A 134 -4.81 12.62 -21.06
N THR A 135 -6.10 12.96 -21.01
CA THR A 135 -7.06 12.27 -20.13
C THR A 135 -7.08 10.81 -20.54
N ARG A 136 -6.75 9.90 -19.61
CA ARG A 136 -6.71 8.47 -19.89
C ARG A 136 -8.13 7.93 -20.01
N ASP A 137 -8.30 6.93 -20.86
CA ASP A 137 -9.56 6.20 -20.97
C ASP A 137 -9.93 5.60 -19.60
N PRO A 138 -11.18 5.74 -19.13
CA PRO A 138 -11.68 5.05 -17.94
C PRO A 138 -11.33 3.56 -17.87
N ALA A 139 -11.25 2.87 -19.02
CA ALA A 139 -10.87 1.47 -19.14
C ALA A 139 -9.43 1.18 -18.64
N HIS A 140 -8.58 2.20 -18.50
CA HIS A 140 -7.22 2.06 -17.97
C HIS A 140 -7.17 2.12 -16.44
N PHE A 141 -8.24 2.54 -15.77
CA PHE A 141 -8.32 2.48 -14.30
C PHE A 141 -8.71 1.10 -13.82
N ARG A 142 -8.05 0.65 -12.75
CA ARG A 142 -8.37 -0.58 -12.04
C ARG A 142 -8.56 -0.26 -10.57
N PHE A 143 -9.75 -0.56 -10.06
CA PHE A 143 -10.11 -0.32 -8.66
C PHE A 143 -9.99 -1.63 -7.89
N HIS A 144 -9.04 -1.69 -6.98
CA HIS A 144 -8.79 -2.83 -6.10
C HIS A 144 -9.42 -2.51 -4.74
N GLY A 145 -10.59 -3.12 -4.49
CA GLY A 145 -11.23 -3.12 -3.17
C GLY A 145 -10.58 -4.14 -2.22
N GLU A 146 -9.91 -5.13 -2.79
CA GLU A 146 -9.10 -6.13 -2.10
C GLU A 146 -7.68 -6.15 -2.68
N VAL A 147 -6.89 -7.14 -2.29
CA VAL A 147 -5.52 -7.35 -2.76
C VAL A 147 -5.52 -7.63 -4.27
N PRO A 148 -4.57 -7.07 -5.04
CA PRO A 148 -4.49 -7.38 -6.45
C PRO A 148 -4.11 -8.86 -6.66
N GLU A 149 -4.82 -9.55 -7.56
CA GLU A 149 -4.59 -10.97 -7.89
C GLU A 149 -3.17 -11.24 -8.40
N LYS A 150 -2.61 -10.29 -9.15
CA LYS A 150 -1.23 -10.29 -9.63
C LYS A 150 -0.47 -9.12 -9.00
N PRO A 151 0.84 -9.28 -8.72
CA PRO A 151 1.67 -8.18 -8.25
C PRO A 151 1.61 -6.99 -9.22
N VAL A 152 1.32 -5.81 -8.68
CA VAL A 152 1.29 -4.55 -9.43
C VAL A 152 2.64 -3.88 -9.24
N THR A 153 3.48 -3.90 -10.28
CA THR A 153 4.71 -3.11 -10.32
C THR A 153 4.45 -1.79 -11.03
N GLY A 154 4.83 -0.67 -10.41
CA GLY A 154 4.59 0.63 -11.01
C GLY A 154 5.13 1.79 -10.20
N ARG A 155 4.91 3.00 -10.72
CA ARG A 155 5.25 4.25 -10.04
C ARG A 155 4.12 4.70 -9.13
N LEU A 156 4.45 5.04 -7.89
CA LEU A 156 3.52 5.67 -6.96
C LEU A 156 3.21 7.10 -7.41
N VAL A 157 1.97 7.34 -7.82
CA VAL A 157 1.48 8.65 -8.29
C VAL A 157 0.94 9.47 -7.14
N ASP A 158 0.14 8.84 -6.28
CA ASP A 158 -0.50 9.51 -5.14
C ASP A 158 -0.71 8.55 -3.97
N ARG A 159 -0.80 9.13 -2.76
CA ARG A 159 -1.21 8.44 -1.54
C ARG A 159 -2.06 9.39 -0.71
N HIS A 160 -3.23 8.93 -0.27
CA HIS A 160 -4.18 9.76 0.46
C HIS A 160 -4.98 8.93 1.48
N LEU A 161 -5.40 9.58 2.56
CA LEU A 161 -6.32 8.99 3.53
C LEU A 161 -7.72 8.90 2.91
N THR A 162 -8.47 7.84 3.23
CA THR A 162 -9.75 7.55 2.57
C THR A 162 -10.90 7.23 3.52
N ASP A 163 -10.62 6.94 4.79
CA ASP A 163 -11.65 6.69 5.79
C ASP A 163 -11.96 7.97 6.59
N GLU A 164 -13.20 8.12 7.05
CA GLU A 164 -13.67 9.23 7.89
C GLU A 164 -12.88 9.29 9.23
N LEU A 165 -12.30 8.16 9.64
CA LEU A 165 -11.39 8.04 10.79
C LEU A 165 -9.90 8.24 10.44
N GLY A 166 -9.55 8.33 9.15
CA GLY A 166 -8.17 8.59 8.70
C GLY A 166 -7.16 7.46 8.97
N GLU A 167 -7.61 6.24 9.25
CA GLU A 167 -6.73 5.14 9.69
C GLU A 167 -6.07 4.37 8.54
N LYS A 168 -6.62 4.47 7.32
CA LYS A 168 -6.15 3.72 6.14
C LYS A 168 -5.80 4.64 4.97
N LEU A 169 -4.72 4.27 4.28
CA LEU A 169 -4.29 4.88 3.03
C LEU A 169 -4.88 4.17 1.82
N SER A 170 -5.22 4.97 0.81
CA SER A 170 -5.33 4.53 -0.58
C SER A 170 -4.12 4.98 -1.37
N LEU A 171 -3.69 4.11 -2.29
CA LEU A 171 -2.53 4.29 -3.14
C LEU A 171 -2.98 4.33 -4.60
N VAL A 172 -2.40 5.26 -5.36
CA VAL A 172 -2.56 5.33 -6.81
C VAL A 172 -1.22 4.97 -7.45
N VAL A 173 -1.19 3.87 -8.20
CA VAL A 173 0.02 3.37 -8.86
C VAL A 173 -0.19 3.33 -10.37
N ALA A 174 0.69 3.98 -11.13
CA ALA A 174 0.76 3.81 -12.57
C ALA A 174 1.59 2.55 -12.88
N GLY A 175 0.92 1.49 -13.31
CA GLY A 175 1.49 0.17 -13.55
C GLY A 175 2.30 0.11 -14.85
N ILE A 176 3.29 -0.78 -14.87
CA ILE A 176 4.03 -1.13 -16.09
C ILE A 176 3.15 -1.84 -17.13
N ASP A 177 1.97 -2.33 -16.73
CA ASP A 177 0.93 -2.92 -17.58
C ASP A 177 0.11 -1.85 -18.34
N GLY A 178 0.49 -0.57 -18.22
CA GLY A 178 -0.16 0.57 -18.85
C GLY A 178 -1.42 1.06 -18.13
N ARG A 179 -1.82 0.40 -17.04
CA ARG A 179 -3.02 0.74 -16.26
C ARG A 179 -2.68 1.60 -15.06
N VAL A 180 -3.71 2.17 -14.45
CA VAL A 180 -3.60 2.95 -13.22
C VAL A 180 -4.44 2.26 -12.14
N HIS A 181 -3.77 1.84 -11.07
CA HIS A 181 -4.35 1.03 -10.01
C HIS A 181 -4.69 1.91 -8.82
N HIS A 182 -5.95 1.87 -8.39
CA HIS A 182 -6.39 2.36 -7.09
C HIS A 182 -6.36 1.19 -6.12
N LEU A 183 -5.62 1.27 -5.04
CA LEU A 183 -5.59 0.21 -4.04
C LEU A 183 -5.89 0.79 -2.66
N ARG A 184 -6.80 0.17 -1.90
CA ARG A 184 -7.23 0.64 -0.58
C ARG A 184 -6.71 -0.23 0.56
N GLY A 185 -6.75 0.31 1.77
CA GLY A 185 -6.60 -0.48 3.00
C GLY A 185 -5.15 -0.64 3.49
N PHE A 186 -4.26 0.27 3.10
CA PHE A 186 -2.86 0.24 3.53
C PHE A 186 -2.69 0.95 4.87
N ASP A 187 -1.80 0.41 5.71
CA ASP A 187 -1.40 1.07 6.96
C ASP A 187 -0.45 2.23 6.63
N PRO A 188 -0.66 3.45 7.16
CA PRO A 188 0.28 4.56 7.06
C PRO A 188 1.74 4.20 7.35
N ALA A 189 1.98 3.30 8.32
CA ALA A 189 3.32 2.85 8.68
C ALA A 189 4.05 2.09 7.54
N GLN A 190 3.31 1.44 6.63
CA GLN A 190 3.92 0.78 5.46
C GLN A 190 4.46 1.78 4.44
N MET A 191 3.97 3.02 4.47
CA MET A 191 4.29 4.06 3.49
C MET A 191 5.18 5.17 4.04
N GLU A 192 5.40 5.24 5.36
CA GLU A 192 6.14 6.31 6.03
C GLU A 192 7.51 6.59 5.37
N ASP A 193 8.21 5.51 5.02
CA ASP A 193 9.57 5.51 4.48
C ASP A 193 9.64 5.47 2.93
N ILE A 194 8.50 5.51 2.25
CA ILE A 194 8.40 5.43 0.77
C ILE A 194 8.20 6.84 0.19
N PRO A 195 9.14 7.34 -0.65
CA PRO A 195 9.01 8.66 -1.24
C PRO A 195 7.91 8.73 -2.31
N ARG A 196 7.44 9.95 -2.60
CA ARG A 196 6.56 10.20 -3.74
C ARG A 196 7.31 9.86 -5.05
N SER A 197 6.60 9.37 -6.06
CA SER A 197 7.19 8.94 -7.35
C SER A 197 8.13 7.74 -7.28
N ALA A 198 8.25 7.07 -6.13
CA ALA A 198 8.97 5.80 -6.01
C ALA A 198 8.39 4.74 -6.95
N ILE A 199 9.25 3.84 -7.41
CA ILE A 199 8.83 2.60 -8.08
C ILE A 199 8.62 1.55 -7.00
N VAL A 200 7.42 1.00 -6.95
CA VAL A 200 6.98 0.04 -5.94
C VAL A 200 6.41 -1.21 -6.61
N GLU A 201 6.42 -2.30 -5.86
CA GLU A 201 5.64 -3.50 -6.15
C GLU A 201 4.63 -3.70 -5.04
N ILE A 202 3.36 -3.84 -5.41
CA ILE A 202 2.29 -4.15 -4.49
C ILE A 202 1.79 -5.55 -4.78
N ALA A 203 1.88 -6.43 -3.79
CA ALA A 203 1.51 -7.83 -3.93
C ALA A 203 0.66 -8.28 -2.74
N ALA A 204 -0.01 -9.43 -2.90
CA ALA A 204 -0.62 -10.12 -1.78
C ALA A 204 0.39 -10.36 -0.67
N ALA A 205 -0.03 -10.07 0.56
CA ALA A 205 0.76 -10.49 1.69
C ALA A 205 0.82 -12.03 1.69
N PRO A 206 1.98 -12.62 2.01
CA PRO A 206 2.07 -14.06 2.13
C PRO A 206 1.07 -14.54 3.18
N VAL A 207 0.34 -15.62 2.85
CA VAL A 207 -0.57 -16.25 3.80
C VAL A 207 0.25 -16.71 5.00
N LEU A 208 -0.09 -16.22 6.18
CA LEU A 208 0.50 -16.70 7.42
C LEU A 208 -0.18 -18.03 7.75
N ASP A 209 0.32 -19.12 7.18
CA ASP A 209 -0.19 -20.50 7.34
C ASP A 209 0.69 -21.36 8.26
N LYS A 210 1.90 -20.89 8.56
CA LYS A 210 2.88 -21.58 9.42
C LYS A 210 2.97 -20.93 10.79
N PRO A 211 3.14 -21.73 11.86
CA PRO A 211 3.35 -21.19 13.20
C PRO A 211 4.69 -20.45 13.26
N ARG A 212 4.71 -19.34 14.02
CA ARG A 212 5.93 -18.56 14.21
C ARG A 212 7.01 -19.41 14.88
N PRO A 213 8.31 -19.11 14.66
CA PRO A 213 9.38 -19.74 15.42
C PRO A 213 9.18 -19.67 16.94
N SER A 214 8.65 -18.54 17.45
CA SER A 214 8.28 -18.39 18.86
C SER A 214 7.19 -19.37 19.30
N ASP A 215 6.16 -19.56 18.48
CA ASP A 215 5.02 -20.41 18.83
C ASP A 215 5.44 -21.89 18.83
N ARG A 216 6.35 -22.28 17.92
CA ARG A 216 6.99 -23.61 17.95
C ARG A 216 7.87 -23.81 19.19
N ALA A 217 8.70 -22.82 19.54
CA ALA A 217 9.58 -22.89 20.69
C ALA A 217 8.81 -22.96 22.02
N ILE A 218 7.74 -22.16 22.15
CA ILE A 218 6.84 -22.21 23.31
C ILE A 218 6.22 -23.61 23.44
N LEU A 219 5.67 -24.15 22.36
CA LEU A 219 5.02 -25.46 22.38
C LEU A 219 6.01 -26.59 22.71
N ALA A 220 7.22 -26.53 22.17
CA ALA A 220 8.26 -27.55 22.42
C ALA A 220 8.70 -27.63 23.89
N HIS A 221 8.57 -26.54 24.64
CA HIS A 221 8.91 -26.46 26.07
C HIS A 221 7.65 -26.34 26.95
N THR A 222 6.49 -26.77 26.42
CA THR A 222 5.25 -26.88 27.19
C THR A 222 5.13 -28.31 27.70
N GLU A 223 5.02 -28.48 29.01
CA GLU A 223 4.80 -29.78 29.67
C GLU A 223 3.40 -29.79 30.29
N ASP A 224 2.61 -30.84 30.02
CA ASP A 224 1.22 -30.99 30.49
C ASP A 224 0.32 -29.76 30.22
N GLY A 225 0.51 -29.12 29.06
CA GLY A 225 -0.23 -27.92 28.67
C GLY A 225 0.17 -26.64 29.43
N ILE A 226 1.28 -26.68 30.18
CA ILE A 226 1.82 -25.56 30.94
C ILE A 226 3.20 -25.16 30.39
N TYR A 227 3.31 -23.91 29.97
CA TYR A 227 4.59 -23.31 29.60
C TYR A 227 5.14 -22.45 30.74
N ARG A 228 6.41 -22.67 31.09
CA ARG A 228 7.14 -21.93 32.13
C ARG A 228 8.34 -21.17 31.54
N PRO A 229 8.27 -19.83 31.43
CA PRO A 229 9.38 -19.01 30.94
C PRO A 229 10.71 -19.25 31.69
N SER A 230 10.68 -19.41 33.01
CA SER A 230 11.88 -19.68 33.83
C SER A 230 12.60 -20.98 33.44
N THR A 231 11.87 -22.09 33.35
CA THR A 231 12.42 -23.40 32.98
C THR A 231 13.00 -23.39 31.57
N HIS A 232 12.31 -22.76 30.62
CA HIS A 232 12.83 -22.63 29.25
C HIS A 232 14.10 -21.74 29.22
N LEU A 233 14.18 -20.68 30.04
CA LEU A 233 15.38 -19.87 30.17
C LEU A 233 16.57 -20.70 30.69
N GLU A 234 16.36 -21.47 31.76
CA GLU A 234 17.39 -22.34 32.36
C GLU A 234 17.92 -23.36 31.35
N GLN A 235 17.04 -24.02 30.58
CA GLN A 235 17.42 -24.94 29.51
C GLN A 235 18.25 -24.27 28.42
N MET A 236 17.85 -23.08 27.97
CA MET A 236 18.62 -22.31 26.98
C MET A 236 19.99 -21.84 27.50
N GLN A 237 20.11 -21.56 28.80
CA GLN A 237 21.38 -21.19 29.42
C GLN A 237 22.36 -22.37 29.50
N LEU A 238 21.85 -23.60 29.59
CA LEU A 238 22.66 -24.83 29.52
C LEU A 238 23.16 -25.10 28.09
N ASP A 239 22.35 -24.81 27.07
CA ASP A 239 22.66 -25.05 25.64
C ASP A 239 23.32 -23.84 24.91
N ARG A 240 23.99 -22.97 25.67
CA ARG A 240 24.46 -21.62 25.25
C ARG A 240 25.35 -21.56 23.99
N TRP A 241 25.90 -22.69 23.53
CA TRP A 241 26.90 -22.73 22.46
C TRP A 241 26.36 -22.39 21.05
N ASN A 242 25.04 -22.41 20.81
CA ASN A 242 24.45 -22.25 19.47
C ASN A 242 23.38 -21.14 19.33
N LEU A 243 23.24 -20.22 20.30
CA LEU A 243 22.16 -19.23 20.29
C LEU A 243 22.55 -17.92 19.60
N LYS A 244 21.70 -17.45 18.67
CA LYS A 244 21.74 -16.07 18.15
C LYS A 244 21.01 -15.14 19.12
N GLY A 245 21.77 -14.40 19.95
CA GLY A 245 21.25 -13.43 20.92
C GLY A 245 21.30 -13.91 22.38
N THR A 246 20.79 -13.10 23.31
CA THR A 246 20.70 -13.45 24.74
C THR A 246 19.45 -14.31 24.98
N PRO A 247 19.56 -15.46 25.69
CA PRO A 247 18.41 -16.27 26.09
C PRO A 247 17.30 -15.45 26.76
N GLU A 248 17.68 -14.48 27.59
CA GLU A 248 16.77 -13.61 28.33
C GLU A 248 15.90 -12.76 27.39
N ASP A 249 16.46 -12.22 26.31
CA ASP A 249 15.69 -11.39 25.38
C ASP A 249 14.77 -12.21 24.49
N LEU A 250 15.17 -13.45 24.17
CA LEU A 250 14.31 -14.43 23.48
C LEU A 250 13.09 -14.79 24.33
N ILE A 251 13.30 -15.13 25.61
CA ILE A 251 12.22 -15.44 26.56
C ILE A 251 11.31 -14.22 26.79
N LYS A 252 11.87 -13.01 26.93
CA LYS A 252 11.05 -11.77 26.95
C LYS A 252 10.23 -11.61 25.67
N GLY A 253 10.76 -12.05 24.53
CA GLY A 253 10.02 -12.14 23.26
C GLY A 253 8.83 -13.09 23.36
N HIS A 254 9.03 -14.29 23.90
CA HIS A 254 7.98 -15.29 24.10
C HIS A 254 6.90 -14.80 25.07
N VAL A 255 7.27 -14.18 26.19
CA VAL A 255 6.31 -13.60 27.15
C VAL A 255 5.47 -12.49 26.51
N ARG A 256 6.07 -11.59 25.74
CA ARG A 256 5.33 -10.55 24.99
C ARG A 256 4.34 -11.16 23.99
N ARG A 257 4.74 -12.23 23.32
CA ARG A 257 3.88 -12.99 22.40
C ARG A 257 2.70 -13.63 23.14
N LEU A 258 2.94 -14.28 24.28
CA LEU A 258 1.90 -14.89 25.10
C LEU A 258 0.93 -13.87 25.68
N GLU A 259 1.40 -12.70 26.13
CA GLU A 259 0.50 -11.61 26.55
C GLU A 259 -0.41 -11.12 25.42
N ALA A 260 0.10 -11.04 24.19
CA ALA A 260 -0.72 -10.66 23.04
C ALA A 260 -1.83 -11.70 22.77
N LEU A 261 -1.49 -12.99 22.86
CA LEU A 261 -2.44 -14.09 22.70
C LEU A 261 -3.42 -14.19 23.88
N ARG A 262 -3.01 -13.82 25.10
CA ARG A 262 -3.87 -13.76 26.28
C ARG A 262 -4.93 -12.69 26.16
N ARG A 263 -4.54 -11.49 25.70
CA ARG A 263 -5.51 -10.42 25.39
C ARG A 263 -6.53 -10.82 24.33
N ALA A 264 -6.20 -11.83 23.52
CA ALA A 264 -7.07 -12.41 22.52
C ALA A 264 -7.93 -13.58 23.04
N GLY A 265 -7.74 -14.00 24.29
CA GLY A 265 -8.41 -15.18 24.86
C GLY A 265 -7.90 -16.52 24.33
N ILE A 266 -6.70 -16.59 23.75
CA ILE A 266 -6.14 -17.83 23.17
C ILE A 266 -5.33 -18.62 24.20
N VAL A 267 -4.62 -17.93 25.08
CA VAL A 267 -3.86 -18.53 26.19
C VAL A 267 -4.28 -17.89 27.50
N GLU A 268 -4.10 -18.59 28.60
CA GLU A 268 -4.39 -18.08 29.93
C GLU A 268 -3.10 -17.93 30.74
N ARG A 269 -3.06 -16.90 31.59
CA ARG A 269 -1.97 -16.70 32.54
C ARG A 269 -2.51 -16.98 33.94
N PHE A 270 -2.05 -18.06 34.56
CA PHE A 270 -2.41 -18.39 35.93
C PHE A 270 -1.60 -17.55 36.92
N GLU A 271 -0.29 -17.46 36.69
CA GLU A 271 0.67 -16.75 37.55
C GLU A 271 1.74 -16.08 36.68
N ALA A 272 2.65 -15.33 37.31
CA ALA A 272 3.67 -14.57 36.60
C ALA A 272 4.49 -15.45 35.63
N ASP A 273 4.79 -16.68 36.01
CA ASP A 273 5.66 -17.63 35.32
C ASP A 273 4.93 -18.89 34.80
N ARG A 274 3.59 -18.86 34.75
CA ARG A 274 2.78 -20.03 34.41
C ARG A 274 1.70 -19.72 33.40
N TRP A 275 1.83 -20.32 32.22
CA TRP A 275 0.95 -20.09 31.07
C TRP A 275 0.25 -21.37 30.66
N ARG A 276 -1.08 -21.32 30.53
CA ARG A 276 -1.87 -22.42 29.96
C ARG A 276 -1.84 -22.31 28.44
N ILE A 277 -1.31 -23.33 27.79
CA ILE A 277 -1.24 -23.44 26.34
C ILE A 277 -2.24 -24.51 25.90
N PRO A 278 -3.30 -24.17 25.13
CA PRO A 278 -4.27 -25.15 24.67
C PRO A 278 -3.69 -26.08 23.61
N GLU A 279 -4.26 -27.27 23.42
CA GLU A 279 -3.81 -28.24 22.42
C GLU A 279 -3.88 -27.68 20.97
N ASP A 280 -4.83 -26.80 20.69
CA ASP A 280 -5.00 -26.15 19.39
C ASP A 280 -4.25 -24.80 19.26
N PHE A 281 -3.28 -24.55 20.15
CA PHE A 281 -2.53 -23.29 20.25
C PHE A 281 -2.00 -22.78 18.91
N GLN A 282 -1.31 -23.63 18.14
CA GLN A 282 -0.73 -23.21 16.86
C GLN A 282 -1.80 -22.79 15.86
N LYS A 283 -2.91 -23.53 15.77
CA LYS A 283 -4.03 -23.21 14.88
C LYS A 283 -4.67 -21.87 15.24
N LYS A 284 -4.92 -21.64 16.53
CA LYS A 284 -5.47 -20.36 17.03
C LYS A 284 -4.49 -19.19 16.85
N ALA A 285 -3.20 -19.41 17.10
CA ALA A 285 -2.15 -18.41 16.93
C ALA A 285 -1.99 -17.99 15.45
N ILE A 286 -2.05 -18.96 14.53
CA ILE A 286 -2.06 -18.72 13.08
C ILE A 286 -3.29 -17.90 12.68
N ALA A 287 -4.50 -18.31 13.11
CA ALA A 287 -5.72 -17.57 12.81
C ALA A 287 -5.70 -16.14 13.38
N TYR A 288 -5.16 -15.96 14.60
CA TYR A 288 -5.00 -14.66 15.23
C TYR A 288 -4.08 -13.71 14.45
N ASP A 289 -2.95 -14.23 13.96
CA ASP A 289 -2.00 -13.48 13.18
C ASP A 289 -2.55 -13.17 11.78
N ALA A 290 -3.18 -14.15 11.12
CA ALA A 290 -3.80 -13.98 9.79
C ALA A 290 -4.91 -12.92 9.80
N ALA A 291 -5.73 -12.87 10.86
CA ALA A 291 -6.79 -11.86 11.01
C ALA A 291 -6.25 -10.43 11.16
N ARG A 292 -4.98 -10.25 11.53
CA ARG A 292 -4.32 -8.95 11.75
C ARG A 292 -3.26 -8.63 10.71
N ALA A 293 -2.91 -9.58 9.86
CA ALA A 293 -1.93 -9.36 8.82
C ALA A 293 -2.44 -8.33 7.82
N PRO A 294 -1.57 -7.44 7.31
CA PRO A 294 -1.96 -6.59 6.20
C PRO A 294 -2.33 -7.50 5.03
N LYS A 295 -3.42 -7.19 4.32
CA LYS A 295 -3.83 -8.00 3.17
C LYS A 295 -2.83 -7.89 2.01
N ALA A 296 -2.17 -6.75 1.88
CA ALA A 296 -1.18 -6.47 0.84
C ALA A 296 0.15 -5.97 1.42
N THR A 297 1.24 -6.24 0.70
CA THR A 297 2.57 -5.72 0.99
C THR A 297 2.98 -4.68 -0.05
N VAL A 298 3.71 -3.65 0.37
CA VAL A 298 4.30 -2.65 -0.51
C VAL A 298 5.82 -2.80 -0.42
N ARG A 299 6.45 -3.13 -1.53
CA ARG A 299 7.91 -3.30 -1.64
C ARG A 299 8.49 -2.15 -2.44
N LEU A 300 9.40 -1.39 -1.85
CA LEU A 300 10.16 -0.35 -2.54
C LEU A 300 11.16 -1.00 -3.51
N LEU A 301 11.04 -0.70 -4.80
CA LEU A 301 11.98 -1.16 -5.83
C LEU A 301 13.02 -0.09 -6.17
N SER A 302 12.61 1.18 -6.20
CA SER A 302 13.47 2.35 -6.37
C SER A 302 12.84 3.54 -5.67
N ALA A 303 13.63 4.26 -4.88
CA ALA A 303 13.23 5.54 -4.29
C ALA A 303 13.17 6.68 -5.33
N PHE A 304 13.76 6.49 -6.50
CA PHE A 304 13.93 7.50 -7.53
C PHE A 304 13.03 7.25 -8.73
N ASP A 305 12.67 8.34 -9.43
CA ASP A 305 11.96 8.27 -10.71
C ASP A 305 12.84 7.72 -11.85
N LEU A 306 12.27 7.64 -13.05
CA LEU A 306 12.99 7.12 -14.22
C LEU A 306 14.10 8.06 -14.71
N GLU A 307 13.90 9.37 -14.72
CA GLU A 307 14.89 10.33 -15.24
C GLU A 307 16.16 10.35 -14.38
N VAL A 308 16.01 10.33 -13.07
CA VAL A 308 17.15 10.22 -12.14
C VAL A 308 17.90 8.91 -12.36
N GLN A 309 17.17 7.81 -12.59
CA GLN A 309 17.81 6.50 -12.86
C GLN A 309 18.55 6.48 -14.20
N ILE A 310 18.03 7.09 -15.27
CA ILE A 310 18.70 7.15 -16.57
C ILE A 310 20.11 7.76 -16.41
N GLY A 311 20.22 8.87 -15.67
CA GLY A 311 21.47 9.59 -15.47
C GLY A 311 22.40 9.03 -14.38
N SER A 312 21.89 8.18 -13.48
CA SER A 312 22.63 7.73 -12.29
C SER A 312 23.91 6.95 -12.63
N ASP A 313 24.96 7.09 -11.83
CA ASP A 313 26.15 6.25 -11.89
C ASP A 313 26.04 4.96 -11.05
N GLY A 314 24.96 4.83 -10.27
CA GLY A 314 24.63 3.67 -9.45
C GLY A 314 23.80 2.59 -10.14
N ALA A 315 23.60 1.47 -9.44
CA ALA A 315 22.87 0.29 -9.91
C ALA A 315 21.35 0.45 -9.78
N THR A 316 20.70 0.92 -10.82
CA THR A 316 19.28 1.30 -10.79
C THR A 316 18.32 0.12 -10.91
N TRP A 317 17.02 0.37 -10.73
CA TRP A 317 15.98 -0.62 -11.02
C TRP A 317 15.92 -0.96 -12.52
N LEU A 318 16.24 0.00 -13.41
CA LEU A 318 16.37 -0.24 -14.84
C LEU A 318 17.48 -1.26 -15.16
N ASP A 319 18.65 -1.13 -14.53
CA ASP A 319 19.78 -2.05 -14.74
C ASP A 319 19.43 -3.49 -14.32
N ARG A 320 18.69 -3.64 -13.22
CA ARG A 320 18.19 -4.96 -12.76
C ARG A 320 17.20 -5.58 -13.74
N ARG A 321 16.39 -4.77 -14.45
CA ARG A 321 15.51 -5.27 -15.52
C ARG A 321 16.31 -5.68 -16.75
N LEU A 322 17.25 -4.84 -17.19
CA LEU A 322 18.11 -5.11 -18.34
C LEU A 322 18.90 -6.43 -18.18
N VAL A 323 19.43 -6.69 -16.97
CA VAL A 323 20.18 -7.92 -16.66
C VAL A 323 19.27 -9.15 -16.50
N ALA A 324 18.06 -8.98 -15.93
CA ALA A 324 17.12 -10.09 -15.75
C ALA A 324 16.52 -10.61 -17.07
N GLY A 325 16.54 -9.80 -18.13
CA GLY A 325 16.02 -10.13 -19.45
C GLY A 325 14.48 -10.21 -19.51
N THR A 326 13.97 -10.82 -20.59
CA THR A 326 12.54 -10.86 -20.94
C THR A 326 11.63 -11.45 -19.87
N ARG A 327 12.14 -12.32 -18.97
CA ARG A 327 11.35 -12.95 -17.88
C ARG A 327 10.66 -11.97 -16.92
N ARG A 328 11.12 -10.72 -16.81
CA ARG A 328 10.47 -9.68 -15.98
C ARG A 328 9.71 -8.62 -16.80
N ASP A 329 9.76 -8.71 -18.12
CA ASP A 329 9.13 -7.75 -19.03
C ASP A 329 7.86 -8.30 -19.69
N ASP A 330 7.50 -9.56 -19.47
CA ASP A 330 6.27 -10.18 -20.02
C ASP A 330 4.97 -9.45 -19.63
N ASP A 331 4.95 -8.76 -18.48
CA ASP A 331 3.80 -7.98 -18.02
C ASP A 331 3.84 -6.50 -18.46
N ARG A 332 4.91 -6.05 -19.13
CA ARG A 332 5.08 -4.66 -19.55
C ARG A 332 4.29 -4.39 -20.84
N VAL A 333 3.50 -3.32 -20.85
CA VAL A 333 2.76 -2.86 -22.03
C VAL A 333 3.34 -1.51 -22.47
N GLU A 334 3.54 -1.32 -23.77
CA GLU A 334 4.01 -0.07 -24.39
C GLU A 334 2.92 1.03 -24.40
N ALA A 335 2.33 1.28 -23.24
CA ALA A 335 1.33 2.30 -23.00
C ALA A 335 1.48 2.85 -21.56
N GLY A 336 1.09 4.09 -21.35
CA GLY A 336 1.16 4.73 -20.03
C GLY A 336 2.57 4.63 -19.43
N PHE A 337 2.68 4.19 -18.17
CA PHE A 337 3.97 4.08 -17.51
C PHE A 337 4.85 2.94 -18.06
N GLY A 338 4.27 1.88 -18.63
CA GLY A 338 5.07 0.82 -19.25
C GLY A 338 5.84 1.28 -20.50
N GLY A 339 5.24 2.20 -21.27
CA GLY A 339 5.93 2.90 -22.37
C GLY A 339 7.03 3.84 -21.88
N GLU A 340 6.75 4.64 -20.83
CA GLU A 340 7.78 5.48 -20.18
C GLU A 340 8.98 4.65 -19.71
N VAL A 341 8.73 3.46 -19.15
CA VAL A 341 9.78 2.50 -18.76
C VAL A 341 10.54 1.98 -19.96
N GLY A 342 9.88 1.69 -21.08
CA GLY A 342 10.53 1.27 -22.33
C GLY A 342 11.51 2.31 -22.85
N ASP A 343 11.07 3.56 -22.94
CA ASP A 343 11.91 4.70 -23.33
C ASP A 343 13.08 4.89 -22.36
N ALA A 344 12.83 4.76 -21.06
CA ALA A 344 13.86 4.87 -20.03
C ALA A 344 14.89 3.75 -20.11
N LEU A 345 14.47 2.50 -20.39
CA LEU A 345 15.38 1.37 -20.61
C LEU A 345 16.27 1.61 -21.84
N ALA A 346 15.71 2.09 -22.95
CA ALA A 346 16.47 2.40 -24.15
C ALA A 346 17.50 3.53 -23.91
N ARG A 347 17.10 4.62 -23.25
CA ARG A 347 18.00 5.72 -22.89
C ARG A 347 19.07 5.29 -21.88
N ARG A 348 18.70 4.47 -20.90
CA ARG A 348 19.64 3.91 -19.92
C ARG A 348 20.67 3.01 -20.58
N GLN A 349 20.24 2.15 -21.50
CA GLN A 349 21.13 1.26 -22.25
C GLN A 349 22.15 2.06 -23.05
N LYS A 350 21.73 3.14 -23.71
CA LYS A 350 22.65 4.09 -24.37
C LYS A 350 23.66 4.69 -23.38
N ALA A 351 23.20 5.19 -22.24
CA ALA A 351 24.08 5.76 -21.22
C ALA A 351 25.11 4.74 -20.68
N LEU A 352 24.74 3.47 -20.54
CA LEU A 352 25.66 2.40 -20.14
C LEU A 352 26.71 2.10 -21.23
N ILE A 353 26.31 2.15 -22.51
CA ILE A 353 27.25 2.00 -23.64
C ILE A 353 28.23 3.17 -23.68
N ASP A 354 27.73 4.40 -23.59
CA ASP A 354 28.54 5.62 -23.63
C ASP A 354 29.59 5.66 -22.49
N ARG A 355 29.29 5.02 -21.36
CA ARG A 355 30.19 4.91 -20.19
C ARG A 355 31.09 3.66 -20.21
N GLY A 356 30.96 2.79 -21.20
CA GLY A 356 31.73 1.55 -21.31
C GLY A 356 31.30 0.45 -20.32
N ASP A 357 30.10 0.56 -19.74
CA ASP A 357 29.50 -0.46 -18.88
C ASP A 357 28.64 -1.48 -19.68
N ALA A 358 28.37 -1.17 -20.95
CA ALA A 358 27.80 -2.08 -21.93
C ALA A 358 28.45 -1.89 -23.30
N SER A 359 28.26 -2.85 -24.20
CA SER A 359 28.75 -2.79 -25.58
C SER A 359 27.69 -3.36 -26.52
N LEU A 360 27.58 -2.79 -27.72
CA LEU A 360 26.75 -3.32 -28.80
C LEU A 360 27.57 -4.31 -29.61
N THR A 361 27.08 -5.54 -29.77
CA THR A 361 27.73 -6.54 -30.62
C THR A 361 27.44 -6.26 -32.10
N PRO A 362 28.22 -6.83 -33.03
CA PRO A 362 27.94 -6.70 -34.47
C PRO A 362 26.54 -7.18 -34.87
N GLU A 363 25.97 -8.12 -34.11
CA GLU A 363 24.62 -8.67 -34.31
C GLU A 363 23.50 -7.79 -33.71
N GLY A 364 23.83 -6.62 -33.15
CA GLY A 364 22.87 -5.69 -32.56
C GLY A 364 22.42 -6.06 -31.14
N VAL A 365 23.06 -7.03 -30.50
CA VAL A 365 22.75 -7.43 -29.11
C VAL A 365 23.58 -6.60 -28.14
N VAL A 366 22.97 -6.13 -27.05
CA VAL A 366 23.73 -5.44 -26.00
C VAL A 366 24.31 -6.44 -25.00
N ARG A 367 25.63 -6.36 -24.81
CA ARG A 367 26.37 -7.11 -23.80
C ARG A 367 26.79 -6.19 -22.67
N TYR A 368 26.30 -6.50 -21.48
CA TYR A 368 26.65 -5.81 -20.25
C TYR A 368 27.99 -6.30 -19.70
N ARG A 369 28.72 -5.41 -19.01
CA ARG A 369 29.93 -5.76 -18.26
C ARG A 369 29.64 -6.88 -17.26
N ARG A 370 30.60 -7.78 -17.05
CA ARG A 370 30.54 -8.73 -15.93
C ARG A 370 30.46 -7.97 -14.61
N ASN A 371 29.60 -8.44 -13.70
CA ASN A 371 29.35 -7.78 -12.41
C ASN A 371 28.88 -6.31 -12.55
N LEU A 372 28.10 -6.00 -13.60
CA LEU A 372 27.58 -4.65 -13.85
C LEU A 372 26.98 -4.02 -12.59
N LEU A 373 26.03 -4.70 -11.95
CA LEU A 373 25.32 -4.17 -10.78
C LEU A 373 26.28 -3.84 -9.63
N ALA A 374 27.19 -4.75 -9.28
CA ALA A 374 28.18 -4.51 -8.22
C ALA A 374 29.15 -3.38 -8.59
N THR A 375 29.50 -3.24 -9.87
CA THR A 375 30.40 -2.16 -10.35
C THR A 375 29.72 -0.80 -10.22
N LEU A 376 28.46 -0.67 -10.63
CA LEU A 376 27.71 0.57 -10.53
C LEU A 376 27.43 0.93 -9.06
N GLU A 377 27.03 -0.05 -8.24
CA GLU A 377 26.81 0.15 -6.81
C GLU A 377 28.07 0.64 -6.09
N GLY A 378 29.22 0.00 -6.32
CA GLY A 378 30.47 0.41 -5.70
C GLY A 378 30.86 1.85 -6.08
N ARG A 379 30.67 2.26 -7.34
CA ARG A 379 30.94 3.64 -7.78
C ARG A 379 30.04 4.66 -7.08
N GLU A 380 28.73 4.39 -6.99
CA GLU A 380 27.80 5.30 -6.33
C GLU A 380 28.07 5.39 -4.82
N VAL A 381 28.27 4.25 -4.15
CA VAL A 381 28.54 4.21 -2.71
C VAL A 381 29.82 4.97 -2.37
N GLU A 382 30.88 4.77 -3.16
CA GLU A 382 32.14 5.50 -2.98
C GLU A 382 31.95 7.02 -3.17
N ARG A 383 31.33 7.44 -4.28
CA ARG A 383 31.09 8.87 -4.55
C ARG A 383 30.21 9.51 -3.48
N VAL A 384 29.11 8.86 -3.09
CA VAL A 384 28.19 9.41 -2.08
C VAL A 384 28.82 9.40 -0.70
N GLY A 385 29.59 8.36 -0.37
CA GLY A 385 30.39 8.29 0.85
C GLY A 385 31.34 9.49 0.97
N GLN A 386 32.11 9.80 -0.07
CA GLN A 386 33.00 10.96 -0.12
C GLN A 386 32.24 12.28 0.05
N VAL A 387 31.13 12.49 -0.68
CA VAL A 387 30.30 13.71 -0.54
C VAL A 387 29.69 13.85 0.86
N MET A 388 29.34 12.73 1.51
CA MET A 388 28.83 12.75 2.88
C MET A 388 29.92 13.04 3.91
N ALA A 389 31.16 12.61 3.67
CA ALA A 389 32.30 12.87 4.55
C ALA A 389 32.55 14.37 4.73
N GLU A 390 32.56 15.11 3.63
CA GLU A 390 32.71 16.58 3.63
C GLU A 390 31.62 17.26 4.47
N LYS A 391 30.36 16.84 4.30
CA LYS A 391 29.21 17.43 5.01
C LYS A 391 29.18 17.08 6.50
N ARG A 392 29.67 15.88 6.86
CA ARG A 392 29.62 15.37 8.24
C ARG A 392 30.88 15.70 9.05
N GLY A 393 31.97 16.11 8.40
CA GLY A 393 33.28 16.27 9.06
C GLY A 393 33.81 14.94 9.62
N LYS A 394 33.48 13.82 8.96
CA LYS A 394 33.87 12.45 9.35
C LYS A 394 34.55 11.76 8.17
N LEU A 395 35.38 10.77 8.46
CA LEU A 395 36.04 9.96 7.43
C LEU A 395 35.07 8.92 6.85
N TRP A 396 35.01 8.84 5.53
CA TRP A 396 34.32 7.78 4.81
C TRP A 396 35.18 6.51 4.81
N ARG A 397 34.58 5.37 5.17
CA ARG A 397 35.20 4.05 5.07
C ARG A 397 34.29 3.08 4.32
N PRO A 398 34.74 2.49 3.19
CA PRO A 398 33.99 1.45 2.51
C PRO A 398 33.89 0.19 3.38
N LEU A 399 32.81 -0.58 3.21
CA LEU A 399 32.67 -1.89 3.86
C LEU A 399 33.37 -2.94 2.99
N ASP A 400 34.50 -3.47 3.45
CA ASP A 400 35.21 -4.53 2.75
C ASP A 400 34.65 -5.93 3.08
N ARG A 401 34.87 -6.88 2.16
CA ARG A 401 34.50 -8.28 2.41
C ARG A 401 35.31 -8.80 3.59
N PHE A 402 34.70 -9.69 4.39
CA PHE A 402 35.29 -10.28 5.59
C PHE A 402 35.51 -9.30 6.75
N GLU A 403 35.11 -8.04 6.60
CA GLU A 403 35.25 -7.06 7.65
C GLU A 403 34.03 -7.06 8.57
N THR A 404 34.28 -6.80 9.85
CA THR A 404 33.23 -6.49 10.83
C THR A 404 33.38 -5.05 11.28
N ILE A 405 32.40 -4.21 10.98
CA ILE A 405 32.37 -2.82 11.42
C ILE A 405 31.36 -2.67 12.56
N GLN A 406 31.78 -1.98 13.62
CA GLN A 406 30.94 -1.65 14.76
C GLN A 406 30.65 -0.15 14.78
N GLY A 407 29.41 0.23 15.03
CA GLY A 407 29.04 1.63 15.16
C GLY A 407 27.58 1.85 15.52
N THR A 408 27.20 3.11 15.66
CA THR A 408 25.82 3.52 15.94
C THR A 408 25.05 3.63 14.64
N LEU A 409 23.97 2.86 14.53
CA LEU A 409 23.09 2.89 13.36
C LEU A 409 22.31 4.21 13.32
N LYS A 410 22.49 4.99 12.25
CA LYS A 410 21.73 6.20 11.97
C LYS A 410 20.59 5.91 10.98
N GLY A 411 19.93 6.98 10.54
CA GLY A 411 18.80 6.91 9.62
C GLY A 411 19.15 6.33 8.24
N PRO A 412 18.12 5.99 7.45
CA PRO A 412 18.28 5.49 6.10
C PRO A 412 18.77 6.57 5.14
N VAL A 413 19.47 6.15 4.10
CA VAL A 413 19.89 6.94 2.95
C VAL A 413 19.45 6.17 1.71
N ASP A 414 18.65 6.79 0.86
CA ASP A 414 18.24 6.18 -0.40
C ASP A 414 19.25 6.54 -1.51
N LEU A 415 19.84 5.51 -2.12
CA LEU A 415 20.71 5.59 -3.30
C LEU A 415 20.01 4.95 -4.51
N ALA A 416 20.47 5.25 -5.72
CA ALA A 416 19.96 4.58 -6.91
C ALA A 416 20.17 3.07 -6.84
N SER A 417 21.27 2.65 -6.19
CA SER A 417 21.63 1.27 -5.89
C SER A 417 20.72 0.60 -4.86
N GLY A 418 19.91 1.36 -4.12
CA GLY A 418 19.01 0.83 -3.10
C GLY A 418 19.10 1.64 -1.82
N ARG A 419 18.47 1.12 -0.77
CA ARG A 419 18.45 1.78 0.54
C ARG A 419 19.64 1.32 1.37
N PHE A 420 20.35 2.27 1.97
CA PHE A 420 21.48 2.05 2.86
C PHE A 420 21.18 2.66 4.23
N ALA A 421 21.90 2.22 5.25
CA ALA A 421 21.97 2.85 6.55
C ALA A 421 23.36 3.45 6.72
N VAL A 422 23.45 4.53 7.49
CA VAL A 422 24.75 5.08 7.91
C VAL A 422 25.12 4.44 9.25
N LEU A 423 26.27 3.76 9.29
CA LEU A 423 26.87 3.25 10.52
C LEU A 423 28.01 4.18 10.93
N GLU A 424 27.88 4.87 12.07
CA GLU A 424 28.92 5.79 12.55
C GLU A 424 29.77 5.18 13.67
N SER A 425 31.09 5.27 13.55
CA SER A 425 32.05 4.78 14.55
C SER A 425 33.07 5.85 14.89
N GLY A 426 32.84 6.58 15.99
CA GLY A 426 33.69 7.71 16.37
C GLY A 426 33.79 8.77 15.25
N HIS A 427 34.98 8.87 14.66
CA HIS A 427 35.33 9.80 13.57
C HIS A 427 35.09 9.24 12.16
N GLU A 428 34.70 7.98 12.03
CA GLU A 428 34.45 7.31 10.75
C GLU A 428 32.95 7.00 10.56
N PHE A 429 32.54 6.76 9.32
CA PHE A 429 31.25 6.17 9.00
C PHE A 429 31.31 5.31 7.74
N SER A 430 30.37 4.36 7.66
CA SER A 430 30.19 3.47 6.51
C SER A 430 28.72 3.42 6.08
N LEU A 431 28.48 3.10 4.81
CA LEU A 431 27.17 2.90 4.22
C LEU A 431 26.95 1.40 4.07
N VAL A 432 25.89 0.90 4.67
CA VAL A 432 25.59 -0.53 4.75
C VAL A 432 24.18 -0.79 4.23
N PRO A 433 23.93 -1.84 3.44
CA PRO A 433 22.61 -2.13 2.91
C PRO A 433 21.51 -2.18 3.97
N TRP A 434 20.39 -1.49 3.75
CA TRP A 434 19.31 -1.41 4.74
C TRP A 434 18.50 -2.72 4.83
N ARG A 435 18.03 -3.04 6.04
CA ARG A 435 17.05 -4.11 6.29
C ARG A 435 15.85 -3.60 7.09
N PRO A 436 14.61 -4.00 6.79
CA PRO A 436 13.44 -3.55 7.56
C PRO A 436 13.55 -3.84 9.07
N GLU A 437 14.18 -4.96 9.45
CA GLU A 437 14.29 -5.43 10.82
C GLU A 437 15.15 -4.49 11.70
N ILE A 438 16.14 -3.83 11.11
CA ILE A 438 17.02 -2.87 11.82
C ILE A 438 16.37 -1.50 11.97
N GLY A 439 15.27 -1.23 11.26
CA GLY A 439 14.58 0.05 11.32
C GLY A 439 14.11 0.44 12.72
N LYS A 440 13.81 -0.55 13.58
CA LYS A 440 13.43 -0.35 15.00
C LYS A 440 14.63 -0.14 15.94
N GLN A 441 15.85 -0.30 15.45
CA GLN A 441 17.09 -0.21 16.24
C GLN A 441 17.89 1.07 15.92
N ARG A 442 17.24 2.11 15.39
CA ARG A 442 17.87 3.42 15.15
C ARG A 442 18.50 3.94 16.45
N GLN A 443 19.68 4.56 16.34
CA GLN A 443 20.49 5.09 17.44
C GLN A 443 21.05 4.02 18.41
N LYS A 444 21.07 2.75 18.03
CA LYS A 444 21.73 1.69 18.83
C LYS A 444 23.08 1.28 18.23
N GLU A 445 23.97 0.79 19.08
CA GLU A 445 25.22 0.15 18.66
C GLU A 445 24.92 -1.19 17.95
N MET A 446 25.53 -1.36 16.78
CA MET A 446 25.43 -2.55 15.95
C MET A 446 26.80 -2.98 15.44
N ALA A 447 26.98 -4.29 15.31
CA ALA A 447 28.08 -4.90 14.57
C ALA A 447 27.54 -5.50 13.27
N ILE A 448 28.24 -5.22 12.17
CA ILE A 448 27.88 -5.67 10.83
C ILE A 448 29.06 -6.43 10.27
N SER A 449 28.84 -7.68 9.87
CA SER A 449 29.84 -8.49 9.20
C SER A 449 29.39 -8.89 7.80
N MET A 450 30.31 -8.83 6.84
CA MET A 450 30.07 -9.24 5.46
C MET A 450 30.83 -10.54 5.15
N ASP A 451 30.10 -11.56 4.73
CA ASP A 451 30.68 -12.85 4.34
C ASP A 451 31.34 -12.81 2.95
N GLU A 452 31.97 -13.91 2.57
CA GLU A 452 32.69 -14.09 1.31
C GLU A 452 31.81 -13.92 0.05
N HIS A 453 30.50 -14.18 0.19
CA HIS A 453 29.49 -14.11 -0.86
C HIS A 453 28.76 -12.75 -0.87
N GLY A 454 29.15 -11.80 0.00
CA GLY A 454 28.47 -10.51 0.16
C GLY A 454 27.20 -10.58 1.01
N GLY A 455 26.96 -11.70 1.69
CA GLY A 455 25.90 -11.84 2.68
C GLY A 455 26.24 -11.04 3.93
N ILE A 456 25.29 -10.22 4.37
CA ILE A 456 25.47 -9.34 5.53
C ILE A 456 24.76 -9.94 6.75
N SER A 457 25.52 -10.05 7.83
CA SER A 457 25.04 -10.45 9.15
C SER A 457 25.00 -9.22 10.08
N TRP A 458 23.95 -9.15 10.90
CA TRP A 458 23.67 -8.03 11.78
C TRP A 458 23.59 -8.52 13.23
N GLU A 459 24.43 -7.98 14.10
CA GLU A 459 24.42 -8.27 15.53
C GLU A 459 24.12 -7.00 16.33
N LEU A 460 23.22 -7.13 17.31
CA LEU A 460 22.90 -6.04 18.22
C LEU A 460 23.95 -5.97 19.34
N GLY A 461 24.55 -4.81 19.55
CA GLY A 461 25.64 -4.63 20.51
C GLY A 461 27.04 -4.79 19.89
N ARG A 462 28.07 -4.71 20.74
CA ARG A 462 29.47 -4.92 20.32
C ARG A 462 29.67 -6.40 20.02
N GLY A 463 29.78 -6.72 18.73
CA GLY A 463 30.06 -8.08 18.26
C GLY A 463 31.23 -8.68 19.02
N ARG A 464 31.14 -9.98 19.32
CA ARG A 464 32.22 -10.71 19.99
C ARG A 464 33.47 -10.60 19.11
N GLY A 465 34.48 -9.87 19.58
CA GLY A 465 35.78 -9.90 18.96
C GLY A 465 36.23 -11.35 18.85
N LEU A 466 36.69 -11.76 17.67
CA LEU A 466 37.50 -12.96 17.51
C LEU A 466 38.72 -12.77 18.42
N GLY A 467 38.63 -13.30 19.64
CA GLY A 467 39.76 -13.48 20.52
C GLY A 467 40.69 -14.48 19.85
N LEU A 468 41.94 -14.07 19.67
CA LEU A 468 43.05 -14.91 19.20
C LEU A 468 43.14 -16.23 19.97
#